data_AF-A0A0K6FZ12-F1
#
_entry.id   AF-A0A0K6FZ12-F1
#
_cell.length_a   1.000
_cell.length_b   1.000
_cell.length_c   1.000
_cell.angle_alpha   90.00
_cell.angle_beta   90.00
_cell.angle_gamma   90.00
#
_symmetry.space_group_name_H-M   'P 1'
#
loop_
_entity.id
_entity.type
_entity.pdbx_description
1 polymer ?
#
loop_
_entity_poly.entity_id
_entity_poly.type
_entity_poly.pdbx_seq_one_letter_code
_entity_poly.pdbx_strand_id
1 'polypeptide(L)'
;MKVALTQAAPDGERCFITRHRKPLRCGHLIACSIDTEKQRLLEAAWGMKSGEFDSHALQNIFWLKVDMHTMFDRYTWLILPAEKDLKKVIDFNHRRASKHAPSHFLTALPGKTWEYHFLSLGYEDPIVRFGDDPKSYTVHESPYTSLSPLRSHLHPFYVIYNVGEKVHNIKDPEWNLDGHYKLPEDPSYRPLLEQCEALYLSWVGPSLLETSESSTQQSDFDQSSTPTFYRANVDNWLTGIQLCAPCEDPHFGGTEQAEQLLVKYKHEEAREPPRGT
;
A
#
# COMPACT_ATOMS: atom_id res chain seq x y z
N MET A 1 -6.17 5.04 -18.98
CA MET A 1 -5.55 4.53 -17.74
C MET A 1 -4.83 3.19 -17.94
N LYS A 2 -5.53 2.06 -18.18
CA LYS A 2 -4.91 0.70 -18.22
C LYS A 2 -3.73 0.56 -19.20
N VAL A 3 -3.85 1.10 -20.41
CA VAL A 3 -2.75 1.07 -21.42
C VAL A 3 -1.50 1.80 -20.90
N ALA A 4 -1.67 2.98 -20.32
CA ALA A 4 -0.56 3.77 -19.76
C ALA A 4 0.08 3.08 -18.55
N LEU A 5 -0.73 2.45 -17.69
CA LEU A 5 -0.23 1.62 -16.59
C LEU A 5 0.61 0.44 -17.10
N THR A 6 0.13 -0.29 -18.11
CA THR A 6 0.89 -1.37 -18.75
C THR A 6 2.21 -0.88 -19.36
N GLN A 7 2.27 0.35 -19.88
CA GLN A 7 3.50 0.93 -20.40
C GLN A 7 4.47 1.38 -19.30
N ALA A 8 3.95 1.86 -18.17
CA ALA A 8 4.76 2.32 -17.04
C ALA A 8 5.31 1.16 -16.20
N ALA A 9 4.53 0.10 -16.01
CA ALA A 9 4.91 -1.05 -15.19
C ALA A 9 6.07 -1.84 -15.82
N PRO A 10 7.17 -2.11 -15.07
CA PRO A 10 8.31 -2.87 -15.59
C PRO A 10 7.93 -4.26 -16.12
N ASP A 11 6.92 -4.89 -15.51
CA ASP A 11 6.41 -6.22 -15.88
C ASP A 11 5.22 -6.18 -16.86
N GLY A 12 4.83 -4.99 -17.34
CA GLY A 12 3.68 -4.81 -18.21
C GLY A 12 2.35 -5.16 -17.53
N GLU A 13 1.42 -5.75 -18.28
CA GLU A 13 0.13 -6.22 -17.78
C GLU A 13 0.27 -7.57 -17.07
N ARG A 14 0.97 -7.56 -15.93
CA ARG A 14 1.18 -8.72 -15.06
C ARG A 14 1.08 -8.30 -13.60
N CYS A 15 0.66 -9.21 -12.73
CA CYS A 15 0.63 -9.00 -11.29
C CYS A 15 2.03 -8.59 -10.79
N PHE A 16 2.11 -7.50 -10.03
CA PHE A 16 3.36 -6.98 -9.50
C PHE A 16 4.13 -8.02 -8.64
N ILE A 17 3.41 -8.83 -7.86
CA ILE A 17 4.03 -9.79 -6.92
C ILE A 17 4.30 -11.15 -7.56
N THR A 18 3.34 -11.69 -8.32
CA THR A 18 3.43 -13.06 -8.87
C THR A 18 3.82 -13.09 -10.35
N ARG A 19 3.80 -11.95 -11.05
CA ARG A 19 3.92 -11.85 -12.52
C ARG A 19 2.87 -12.66 -13.30
N HIS A 20 1.81 -13.09 -12.63
CA HIS A 20 0.66 -13.75 -13.24
C HIS A 20 -0.09 -12.81 -14.19
N ARG A 21 -0.68 -13.33 -15.27
CA ARG A 21 -1.24 -12.49 -16.35
C ARG A 21 -2.71 -12.11 -16.17
N LYS A 22 -3.62 -13.03 -15.83
CA LYS A 22 -5.07 -12.75 -15.71
C LYS A 22 -5.76 -13.78 -14.81
N PRO A 23 -6.81 -13.43 -14.05
CA PRO A 23 -7.43 -12.11 -13.96
C PRO A 23 -6.61 -11.12 -13.11
N LEU A 24 -6.62 -9.84 -13.51
CA LEU A 24 -5.93 -8.74 -12.83
C LEU A 24 -6.89 -7.62 -12.42
N ARG A 25 -6.52 -6.90 -11.36
CA ARG A 25 -7.14 -5.67 -10.86
C ARG A 25 -6.08 -4.58 -10.68
N CYS A 26 -6.51 -3.32 -10.69
CA CYS A 26 -5.66 -2.19 -10.34
C CYS A 26 -5.75 -1.96 -8.83
N GLY A 27 -4.66 -2.20 -8.11
CA GLY A 27 -4.51 -1.76 -6.72
C GLY A 27 -4.06 -0.31 -6.66
N HIS A 28 -4.48 0.40 -5.62
CA HIS A 28 -4.05 1.77 -5.32
C HIS A 28 -3.27 1.78 -3.99
N LEU A 29 -2.13 2.48 -3.93
CA LEU A 29 -1.40 2.65 -2.68
C LEU A 29 -2.13 3.61 -1.73
N ILE A 30 -2.65 4.70 -2.29
CA ILE A 30 -3.56 5.63 -1.62
C ILE A 30 -4.94 5.47 -2.25
N ALA A 31 -5.92 5.09 -1.43
CA ALA A 31 -7.28 4.83 -1.90
C ALA A 31 -7.90 6.05 -2.58
N CYS A 32 -8.79 5.80 -3.54
CA CYS A 32 -9.55 6.87 -4.22
C CYS A 32 -10.53 7.59 -3.28
N SER A 33 -10.89 6.95 -2.16
CA SER A 33 -11.77 7.48 -1.13
C SER A 33 -11.02 8.23 -0.02
N ILE A 34 -9.81 8.75 -0.30
CA ILE A 34 -9.07 9.55 0.67
C ILE A 34 -9.88 10.80 1.05
N ASP A 35 -9.89 11.09 2.34
CA ASP A 35 -10.57 12.27 2.88
C ASP A 35 -9.98 13.57 2.31
N THR A 36 -10.83 14.58 2.09
CA THR A 36 -10.42 15.85 1.47
C THR A 36 -9.39 16.61 2.32
N GLU A 37 -9.48 16.53 3.64
CA GLU A 37 -8.49 17.16 4.52
C GLU A 37 -7.16 16.42 4.45
N LYS A 38 -7.17 15.08 4.49
CA LYS A 38 -5.96 14.28 4.26
C LYS A 38 -5.31 14.58 2.91
N GLN A 39 -6.12 14.72 1.85
CA GLN A 39 -5.62 15.10 0.53
C GLN A 39 -4.92 16.46 0.57
N ARG A 40 -5.54 17.48 1.18
CA ARG A 40 -4.94 18.83 1.32
C ARG A 40 -3.62 18.80 2.09
N LEU A 41 -3.58 18.02 3.17
CA LEU A 41 -2.36 17.84 3.97
C LEU A 41 -1.25 17.16 3.16
N LEU A 42 -1.56 16.15 2.36
CA LEU A 42 -0.60 15.52 1.45
C LEU A 42 -0.09 16.48 0.39
N GLU A 43 -0.96 17.25 -0.25
CA GLU A 43 -0.57 18.25 -1.25
C GLU A 43 0.44 19.24 -0.65
N ALA A 44 0.13 19.76 0.55
CA ALA A 44 1.00 20.67 1.28
C ALA A 44 2.33 19.99 1.68
N ALA A 45 2.30 18.76 2.20
CA ALA A 45 3.49 18.03 2.62
C ALA A 45 4.40 17.68 1.44
N TRP A 46 3.82 17.38 0.28
CA TRP A 46 4.55 16.92 -0.91
C TRP A 46 4.93 18.04 -1.87
N GLY A 47 4.61 19.29 -1.53
CA GLY A 47 4.95 20.45 -2.35
C GLY A 47 4.13 20.56 -3.62
N MET A 48 2.92 20.02 -3.60
CA MET A 48 1.94 20.11 -4.66
C MET A 48 1.09 21.37 -4.47
N LYS A 49 0.48 21.86 -5.54
CA LYS A 49 -0.55 22.89 -5.47
C LYS A 49 -1.86 22.27 -4.98
N SER A 50 -2.73 23.11 -4.43
CA SER A 50 -4.06 22.66 -4.02
C SER A 50 -4.83 22.09 -5.23
N GLY A 51 -5.39 20.90 -5.08
CA GLY A 51 -6.12 20.17 -6.11
C GLY A 51 -5.25 19.44 -7.14
N GLU A 52 -3.93 19.36 -6.93
CA GLU A 52 -3.01 18.65 -7.82
C GLU A 52 -2.89 17.15 -7.50
N PHE A 53 -3.34 16.70 -6.32
CA PHE A 53 -3.28 15.29 -5.98
C PHE A 53 -4.23 14.46 -6.86
N ASP A 54 -3.63 13.53 -7.62
CA ASP A 54 -4.35 12.59 -8.47
C ASP A 54 -4.25 11.17 -7.89
N SER A 55 -5.37 10.62 -7.42
CA SER A 55 -5.47 9.25 -6.93
C SER A 55 -5.30 8.21 -8.05
N HIS A 56 -5.51 8.59 -9.30
CA HIS A 56 -5.30 7.74 -10.49
C HIS A 56 -3.95 7.96 -11.17
N ALA A 57 -3.05 8.71 -10.53
CA ALA A 57 -1.68 8.87 -10.99
C ALA A 57 -1.03 7.49 -11.19
N LEU A 58 -0.28 7.32 -12.28
CA LEU A 58 0.39 6.05 -12.60
C LEU A 58 1.31 5.61 -11.46
N GLN A 59 1.88 6.55 -10.73
CA GLN A 59 2.76 6.34 -9.59
C GLN A 59 2.05 5.79 -8.34
N ASN A 60 0.71 5.79 -8.32
CA ASN A 60 -0.13 5.32 -7.23
C ASN A 60 -0.80 3.95 -7.53
N ILE A 61 -0.79 3.51 -8.79
CA ILE A 61 -1.57 2.35 -9.25
C ILE A 61 -0.70 1.22 -9.79
N PHE A 62 -1.11 -0.02 -9.56
CA PHE A 62 -0.36 -1.19 -10.01
C PHE A 62 -1.24 -2.41 -10.25
N TRP A 63 -0.77 -3.32 -11.10
CA TRP A 63 -1.47 -4.55 -11.42
C TRP A 63 -1.31 -5.60 -10.32
N LEU A 64 -2.43 -6.17 -9.87
CA LEU A 64 -2.45 -7.27 -8.92
C LEU A 64 -3.36 -8.40 -9.39
N LYS A 65 -2.97 -9.64 -9.09
CA LYS A 65 -3.88 -10.80 -9.14
C LYS A 65 -4.99 -10.58 -8.10
N VAL A 66 -6.19 -11.08 -8.39
CA VAL A 66 -7.39 -10.80 -7.58
C VAL A 66 -7.20 -11.11 -6.09
N ASP A 67 -6.62 -12.26 -5.76
CA ASP A 67 -6.28 -12.65 -4.39
C ASP A 67 -5.25 -11.71 -3.76
N MET A 68 -4.16 -11.40 -4.46
CA MET A 68 -3.14 -10.47 -3.96
C MET A 68 -3.70 -9.08 -3.69
N HIS A 69 -4.65 -8.61 -4.51
CA HIS A 69 -5.37 -7.37 -4.30
C HIS A 69 -6.22 -7.42 -3.02
N THR A 70 -7.05 -8.45 -2.85
CA THR A 70 -7.85 -8.63 -1.63
C THR A 70 -6.97 -8.69 -0.39
N MET A 71 -5.83 -9.38 -0.47
CA MET A 71 -4.88 -9.51 0.63
C MET A 71 -4.15 -8.20 0.94
N PHE A 72 -3.87 -7.38 -0.08
CA PHE A 72 -3.29 -6.05 0.10
C PHE A 72 -4.25 -5.11 0.85
N ASP A 73 -5.51 -5.12 0.46
CA ASP A 73 -6.57 -4.31 1.06
C ASP A 73 -6.87 -4.73 2.50
N ARG A 74 -6.71 -6.02 2.81
CA ARG A 74 -6.88 -6.58 4.17
C ARG A 74 -5.65 -6.49 5.05
N TYR A 75 -4.67 -5.63 4.73
CA TYR A 75 -3.50 -5.40 5.58
C TYR A 75 -2.64 -6.65 5.85
N THR A 76 -2.73 -7.69 5.00
CA THR A 76 -1.97 -8.95 5.21
C THR A 76 -0.55 -8.88 4.68
N TRP A 77 -0.24 -7.91 3.83
CA TRP A 77 1.11 -7.63 3.33
C TRP A 77 1.27 -6.18 2.91
N LEU A 78 2.53 -5.76 2.75
CA LEU A 78 2.92 -4.45 2.19
C LEU A 78 4.20 -4.55 1.37
N ILE A 79 4.53 -3.46 0.68
CA ILE A 79 5.82 -3.28 0.02
C ILE A 79 6.58 -2.14 0.69
N LEU A 80 7.85 -2.37 1.00
CA LEU A 80 8.71 -1.40 1.66
C LEU A 80 9.79 -0.89 0.69
N PRO A 81 9.97 0.43 0.51
CA PRO A 81 11.04 0.94 -0.36
C PRO A 81 12.42 0.53 0.13
N ALA A 82 13.37 0.44 -0.80
CA ALA A 82 14.78 0.36 -0.43
C ALA A 82 15.19 1.53 0.48
N GLU A 83 16.03 1.26 1.48
CA GLU A 83 16.47 2.25 2.48
C GLU A 83 17.06 3.52 1.83
N LYS A 84 17.79 3.36 0.73
CA LYS A 84 18.36 4.48 -0.05
C LYS A 84 17.32 5.48 -0.52
N ASP A 85 16.12 5.01 -0.86
CA ASP A 85 15.05 5.86 -1.39
C ASP A 85 14.20 6.43 -0.25
N LEU A 86 13.99 5.67 0.83
CA LEU A 86 13.41 6.18 2.07
C LEU A 86 14.22 7.36 2.63
N LYS A 87 15.55 7.24 2.70
CA LYS A 87 16.45 8.32 3.15
C LYS A 87 16.28 9.60 2.33
N LYS A 88 16.13 9.50 1.01
CA LYS A 88 15.89 10.68 0.15
C LYS A 88 14.55 11.35 0.44
N VAL A 89 13.51 10.58 0.80
CA VAL A 89 12.21 11.12 1.22
C VAL A 89 12.34 11.82 2.57
N ILE A 90 13.09 11.26 3.52
CA ILE A 90 13.39 11.89 4.80
C ILE A 90 14.14 13.22 4.59
N ASP A 91 15.18 13.22 3.76
CA ASP A 91 15.95 14.42 3.42
C ASP A 91 15.08 15.49 2.72
N PHE A 92 14.13 15.06 1.89
CA PHE A 92 13.13 15.96 1.33
C PHE A 92 12.25 16.58 2.42
N ASN A 93 11.71 15.76 3.33
CA ASN A 93 10.86 16.22 4.42
C ASN A 93 11.58 17.25 5.32
N HIS A 94 12.84 16.96 5.69
CA HIS A 94 13.68 17.88 6.48
C HIS A 94 13.96 19.21 5.77
N ARG A 95 14.27 19.18 4.47
CA ARG A 95 14.50 20.40 3.68
C ARG A 95 13.25 21.27 3.60
N ARG A 96 12.07 20.67 3.48
CA ARG A 96 10.79 21.39 3.49
C ARG A 96 10.51 22.03 4.84
N ALA A 97 10.79 21.33 5.94
CA ALA A 97 10.63 21.90 7.28
C ALA A 97 11.54 23.12 7.52
N SER A 98 12.69 23.21 6.83
CA SER A 98 13.72 24.24 7.01
C SER A 98 13.52 25.54 6.20
N LYS A 99 12.31 25.81 5.69
CA LYS A 99 11.92 27.06 4.95
C LYS A 99 12.58 27.28 3.58
N HIS A 100 13.19 26.26 2.97
CA HIS A 100 13.57 26.36 1.55
C HIS A 100 12.33 26.23 0.64
N ALA A 101 12.34 26.91 -0.52
CA ALA A 101 11.22 26.92 -1.46
C ALA A 101 10.72 25.49 -1.74
N PRO A 102 9.39 25.28 -1.83
CA PRO A 102 8.82 23.95 -1.94
C PRO A 102 9.27 23.30 -3.24
N SER A 103 10.18 22.32 -3.14
CA SER A 103 10.41 21.39 -4.23
C SER A 103 9.23 20.42 -4.30
N HIS A 104 8.74 20.17 -5.50
CA HIS A 104 7.68 19.19 -5.75
C HIS A 104 8.25 17.77 -5.55
N PHE A 105 7.51 16.85 -4.94
CA PHE A 105 8.03 15.52 -4.57
C PHE A 105 8.64 14.74 -5.74
N LEU A 106 8.10 14.88 -6.96
CA LEU A 106 8.67 14.27 -8.17
C LEU A 106 10.11 14.72 -8.49
N THR A 107 10.54 15.89 -7.99
CA THR A 107 11.92 16.36 -8.16
C THR A 107 12.88 15.74 -7.15
N ALA A 108 12.38 15.26 -6.01
CA ALA A 108 13.19 14.60 -4.99
C ALA A 108 13.69 13.23 -5.45
N LEU A 109 12.86 12.55 -6.24
CA LEU A 109 13.10 11.21 -6.76
C LEU A 109 12.75 11.18 -8.25
N PRO A 110 13.63 11.67 -9.16
CA PRO A 110 13.37 11.72 -10.59
C PRO A 110 13.42 10.35 -11.29
N GLY A 111 13.49 9.26 -10.51
CA GLY A 111 13.54 7.89 -11.02
C GLY A 111 12.26 7.51 -11.76
N LYS A 112 12.35 6.50 -12.63
CA LYS A 112 11.19 5.87 -13.27
C LYS A 112 10.85 4.51 -12.68
N THR A 113 11.79 3.92 -11.94
CA THR A 113 11.62 2.60 -11.34
C THR A 113 12.43 2.52 -10.07
N TRP A 114 11.85 1.93 -9.04
CA TRP A 114 12.44 1.73 -7.71
C TRP A 114 12.30 0.28 -7.27
N GLU A 115 13.02 -0.06 -6.21
CA GLU A 115 13.10 -1.40 -5.63
C GLU A 115 12.34 -1.45 -4.30
N TYR A 116 11.61 -2.54 -4.11
CA TYR A 116 10.75 -2.77 -2.96
C TYR A 116 10.93 -4.16 -2.38
N HIS A 117 10.89 -4.26 -1.06
CA HIS A 117 10.83 -5.52 -0.34
C HIS A 117 9.38 -5.88 -0.05
N PHE A 118 8.97 -7.10 -0.39
CA PHE A 118 7.68 -7.62 0.05
C PHE A 118 7.78 -8.01 1.52
N LEU A 119 6.87 -7.52 2.36
CA LEU A 119 6.81 -7.90 3.77
C LEU A 119 5.44 -8.46 4.10
N SER A 120 5.44 -9.60 4.80
CA SER A 120 4.23 -10.21 5.33
C SER A 120 3.81 -9.53 6.63
N LEU A 121 2.50 -9.27 6.75
CA LEU A 121 1.81 -8.84 7.95
C LEU A 121 0.79 -9.91 8.40
N GLY A 122 1.04 -11.18 8.05
CA GLY A 122 0.12 -12.31 8.24
C GLY A 122 -0.27 -13.02 6.96
N TYR A 123 0.32 -12.66 5.81
CA TYR A 123 0.21 -13.42 4.58
C TYR A 123 1.14 -14.66 4.62
N GLU A 124 0.57 -15.86 4.58
CA GLU A 124 1.28 -17.13 4.80
C GLU A 124 1.38 -18.00 3.54
N ASP A 125 0.55 -17.76 2.53
CA ASP A 125 0.49 -18.58 1.32
C ASP A 125 1.75 -18.44 0.45
N PRO A 126 2.30 -19.55 -0.10
CA PRO A 126 3.45 -19.47 -1.00
C PRO A 126 3.23 -18.55 -2.20
N ILE A 127 4.22 -17.71 -2.49
CA ILE A 127 4.23 -16.84 -3.67
C ILE A 127 4.88 -17.59 -4.83
N VAL A 128 4.07 -17.99 -5.80
CA VAL A 128 4.56 -18.47 -7.10
C VAL A 128 4.81 -17.27 -8.02
N ARG A 129 6.09 -16.98 -8.33
CA ARG A 129 6.48 -15.88 -9.20
C ARG A 129 6.93 -16.40 -10.56
N PHE A 130 6.20 -16.01 -11.61
CA PHE A 130 6.46 -16.45 -12.99
C PHE A 130 7.63 -15.68 -13.63
N GLY A 131 8.51 -16.39 -14.33
CA GLY A 131 9.59 -15.80 -15.09
C GLY A 131 9.15 -15.24 -16.45
N ASP A 132 10.12 -14.95 -17.30
CA ASP A 132 9.86 -14.49 -18.67
C ASP A 132 9.52 -15.64 -19.62
N ASP A 133 10.12 -16.80 -19.39
CA ASP A 133 9.70 -18.06 -20.03
C ASP A 133 8.37 -18.52 -19.40
N PRO A 134 7.31 -18.76 -20.20
CA PRO A 134 6.02 -19.27 -19.73
C PRO A 134 6.07 -20.50 -18.83
N LYS A 135 7.14 -21.31 -18.91
CA LYS A 135 7.31 -22.52 -18.08
C LYS A 135 8.19 -22.30 -16.85
N SER A 136 8.78 -21.12 -16.70
CA SER A 136 9.66 -20.80 -15.57
C SER A 136 8.87 -20.15 -14.44
N TYR A 137 9.09 -20.65 -13.22
CA TYR A 137 8.59 -20.04 -12.00
C TYR A 137 9.52 -20.31 -10.83
N THR A 138 9.45 -19.45 -9.83
CA THR A 138 10.05 -19.65 -8.51
C THR A 138 8.96 -19.66 -7.45
N VAL A 139 9.20 -20.37 -6.35
CA VAL A 139 8.29 -20.42 -5.20
C VAL A 139 8.99 -19.79 -4.02
N HIS A 140 8.30 -18.87 -3.34
CA HIS A 140 8.81 -18.15 -2.18
C HIS A 140 7.85 -18.34 -1.01
N GLU A 141 8.36 -18.85 0.10
CA GLU A 141 7.60 -19.10 1.32
C GLU A 141 7.84 -18.00 2.35
N SER A 142 6.87 -17.80 3.26
CA SER A 142 7.00 -16.86 4.37
C SER A 142 8.27 -17.13 5.20
N PRO A 143 9.05 -16.11 5.62
CA PRO A 143 8.79 -14.66 5.53
C PRO A 143 9.22 -14.01 4.20
N TYR A 144 9.34 -14.80 3.13
CA TYR A 144 9.64 -14.37 1.75
C TYR A 144 11.03 -13.76 1.57
N THR A 145 11.99 -14.15 2.40
CA THR A 145 13.40 -13.71 2.29
C THR A 145 14.08 -14.14 0.99
N SER A 146 13.57 -15.20 0.35
CA SER A 146 14.04 -15.65 -0.97
C SER A 146 13.45 -14.84 -2.14
N LEU A 147 12.42 -14.02 -1.90
CA LEU A 147 11.82 -13.18 -2.94
C LEU A 147 12.71 -11.96 -3.16
N SER A 148 13.34 -11.91 -4.33
CA SER A 148 14.20 -10.79 -4.72
C SER A 148 13.43 -9.45 -4.68
N PRO A 149 14.11 -8.32 -4.42
CA PRO A 149 13.48 -7.01 -4.48
C PRO A 149 12.66 -6.79 -5.76
N LEU A 150 11.43 -6.35 -5.56
CA LEU A 150 10.46 -6.10 -6.61
C LEU A 150 10.72 -4.74 -7.25
N ARG A 151 10.74 -4.69 -8.58
CA ARG A 151 10.94 -3.44 -9.33
C ARG A 151 9.60 -2.86 -9.76
N SER A 152 9.34 -1.60 -9.45
CA SER A 152 8.08 -0.95 -9.80
C SER A 152 8.23 0.52 -10.18
N HIS A 153 7.25 1.02 -10.91
CA HIS A 153 7.07 2.42 -11.29
C HIS A 153 6.29 3.23 -10.24
N LEU A 154 5.80 2.57 -9.19
CA LEU A 154 5.17 3.21 -8.05
C LEU A 154 6.14 4.21 -7.44
N HIS A 155 5.71 5.42 -7.09
CA HIS A 155 6.64 6.40 -6.55
C HIS A 155 6.79 6.20 -5.02
N PRO A 156 8.01 6.27 -4.45
CA PRO A 156 8.24 5.97 -3.03
C PRO A 156 7.38 6.76 -2.04
N PHE A 157 6.95 7.98 -2.37
CA PHE A 157 6.03 8.76 -1.53
C PHE A 157 4.68 8.07 -1.30
N TYR A 158 4.05 7.57 -2.36
CA TYR A 158 2.79 6.82 -2.23
C TYR A 158 2.99 5.51 -1.46
N VAL A 159 4.14 4.85 -1.67
CA VAL A 159 4.46 3.61 -0.96
C VAL A 159 4.67 3.88 0.53
N ILE A 160 5.45 4.90 0.89
CA ILE A 160 5.70 5.29 2.27
C ILE A 160 4.40 5.70 2.97
N TYR A 161 3.50 6.42 2.27
CA TYR A 161 2.18 6.71 2.82
C TYR A 161 1.45 5.41 3.18
N ASN A 162 1.34 4.47 2.23
CA ASN A 162 0.62 3.22 2.46
C ASN A 162 1.23 2.41 3.60
N VAL A 163 2.57 2.32 3.66
CA VAL A 163 3.29 1.63 4.74
C VAL A 163 3.04 2.32 6.07
N GLY A 164 3.18 3.64 6.13
CA GLY A 164 3.02 4.41 7.37
C GLY A 164 1.60 4.34 7.92
N GLU A 165 0.58 4.45 7.05
CA GLU A 165 -0.82 4.27 7.43
C GLU A 165 -1.08 2.86 7.96
N LYS A 166 -0.58 1.83 7.28
CA LYS A 166 -0.71 0.43 7.73
C LYS A 166 -0.05 0.21 9.09
N VAL A 167 1.18 0.65 9.26
CA VAL A 167 1.93 0.51 10.52
C VAL A 167 1.23 1.25 11.66
N HIS A 168 0.76 2.47 11.39
CA HIS A 168 0.04 3.27 12.37
C HIS A 168 -1.23 2.57 12.87
N ASN A 169 -2.08 2.11 11.95
CA ASN A 169 -3.32 1.43 12.29
C ASN A 169 -3.07 0.09 13.02
N ILE A 170 -2.03 -0.65 12.65
CA ILE A 170 -1.67 -1.91 13.34
C ILE A 170 -1.22 -1.65 14.80
N LYS A 171 -0.55 -0.51 15.04
CA LYS A 171 -0.10 -0.11 16.39
C LYS A 171 -1.22 0.51 17.23
N ASP A 172 -2.29 1.00 16.61
CA ASP A 172 -3.44 1.58 17.29
C ASP A 172 -4.28 0.46 17.96
N PRO A 173 -4.37 0.42 19.30
CA PRO A 173 -5.14 -0.60 20.01
C PRO A 173 -6.65 -0.46 19.79
N GLU A 174 -7.17 0.72 19.43
CA GLU A 174 -8.60 0.89 19.12
C GLU A 174 -8.95 0.34 17.74
N TRP A 175 -8.00 0.36 16.80
CA TRP A 175 -8.18 -0.21 15.46
C TRP A 175 -7.88 -1.71 15.44
N ASN A 176 -6.81 -2.14 16.12
CA ASN A 176 -6.36 -3.52 16.19
C ASN A 176 -6.81 -4.20 17.50
N LEU A 177 -8.10 -4.07 17.85
CA LEU A 177 -8.68 -4.51 19.13
C LEU A 177 -8.32 -5.95 19.50
N ASP A 178 -8.41 -6.87 18.53
CA ASP A 178 -8.17 -8.29 18.73
C ASP A 178 -6.69 -8.69 18.54
N GLY A 179 -5.82 -7.73 18.20
CA GLY A 179 -4.40 -7.96 17.94
C GLY A 179 -4.13 -8.91 16.77
N HIS A 180 -5.08 -9.02 15.84
CA HIS A 180 -4.99 -9.93 14.69
C HIS A 180 -3.89 -9.52 13.72
N TYR A 181 -3.59 -8.22 13.62
CA TYR A 181 -2.53 -7.73 12.76
C TYR A 181 -1.23 -7.56 13.55
N LYS A 182 -0.13 -8.03 12.97
CA LYS A 182 1.20 -7.94 13.57
C LYS A 182 2.19 -7.37 12.56
N LEU A 183 3.10 -6.53 13.05
CA LEU A 183 4.25 -6.10 12.28
C LEU A 183 5.18 -7.29 11.99
N PRO A 184 6.00 -7.23 10.93
CA PRO A 184 6.91 -8.32 10.59
C PRO A 184 7.82 -8.67 11.77
N GLU A 185 8.05 -9.98 11.97
CA GLU A 185 8.86 -10.47 13.08
C GLU A 185 10.34 -10.08 12.94
N ASP A 186 10.83 -9.99 11.70
CA ASP A 186 12.21 -9.63 11.40
C ASP A 186 12.52 -8.21 11.91
N PRO A 187 13.41 -8.07 12.91
CA PRO A 187 13.72 -6.79 13.53
C PRO A 187 14.46 -5.84 12.59
N SER A 188 15.06 -6.33 11.50
CA SER A 188 15.81 -5.51 10.54
C SER A 188 14.94 -4.48 9.83
N TYR A 189 13.64 -4.75 9.66
CA TYR A 189 12.70 -3.83 9.02
C TYR A 189 12.08 -2.82 9.98
N ARG A 190 12.14 -3.04 11.31
CA ARG A 190 11.48 -2.15 12.29
C ARG A 190 11.89 -0.68 12.17
N PRO A 191 13.19 -0.33 12.07
CA PRO A 191 13.57 1.08 11.94
C PRO A 191 13.02 1.73 10.67
N LEU A 192 12.89 0.97 9.58
CA LEU A 192 12.36 1.46 8.31
C LEU A 192 10.84 1.66 8.37
N LEU A 193 10.12 0.74 9.02
CA LEU A 193 8.68 0.85 9.25
C LEU A 193 8.35 2.04 10.16
N GLU A 194 9.11 2.24 11.23
CA GLU A 194 8.97 3.39 12.14
C GLU A 194 9.25 4.71 11.41
N GLN A 195 10.25 4.75 10.53
CA GLN A 195 10.50 5.92 9.69
C GLN A 195 9.35 6.21 8.71
N CYS A 196 8.74 5.17 8.12
CA CYS A 196 7.58 5.34 7.26
C CYS A 196 6.36 5.87 8.03
N GLU A 197 6.10 5.33 9.23
CA GLU A 197 5.05 5.83 10.11
C GLU A 197 5.30 7.28 10.54
N ALA A 198 6.53 7.62 10.94
CA ALA A 198 6.89 8.98 11.31
C ALA A 198 6.69 9.97 10.14
N LEU A 199 7.03 9.58 8.91
CA LEU A 199 6.76 10.37 7.72
C LEU A 199 5.26 10.53 7.48
N TYR A 200 4.50 9.43 7.53
CA TYR A 200 3.04 9.46 7.41
C TYR A 200 2.40 10.42 8.43
N LEU A 201 2.75 10.30 9.71
CA LEU A 201 2.28 11.20 10.76
C LEU A 201 2.72 12.65 10.53
N SER A 202 3.91 12.89 9.98
CA SER A 202 4.32 14.26 9.62
C SER A 202 3.55 14.84 8.44
N TRP A 203 2.93 14.00 7.60
CA TRP A 203 2.18 14.42 6.42
C TRP A 203 0.70 14.61 6.69
N VAL A 204 0.09 13.79 7.54
CA VAL A 204 -1.36 13.83 7.82
C VAL A 204 -1.72 14.06 9.28
N GLY A 205 -0.73 14.11 10.17
CA GLY A 205 -0.96 14.40 11.57
C GLY A 205 -1.44 15.84 11.77
N PRO A 206 -2.10 16.14 12.91
CA PRO A 206 -2.50 17.49 13.24
C PRO A 206 -1.26 18.38 13.17
N SER A 207 -1.32 19.42 12.34
CA SER A 207 -0.26 20.41 12.27
C SER A 207 -0.07 20.96 13.69
N LEU A 208 1.09 20.72 14.33
CA LEU A 208 1.44 21.26 15.66
C LEU A 208 1.45 22.80 15.72
N LEU A 209 1.02 23.48 14.66
CA LEU A 209 1.01 24.92 14.48
C LEU A 209 -0.36 25.57 14.77
N GLU A 210 -1.41 24.81 15.11
CA GLU A 210 -2.71 25.39 15.51
C GLU A 210 -2.87 25.60 17.03
N THR A 211 -1.84 25.37 17.85
CA THR A 211 -1.89 25.66 19.30
C THR A 211 -1.28 26.99 19.72
N SER A 212 -0.95 27.89 18.79
CA SER A 212 -0.41 29.21 19.13
C SER A 212 -1.15 30.37 18.45
N GLU A 213 -2.48 30.44 18.52
CA GLU A 213 -3.20 31.71 18.31
C GLU A 213 -4.65 31.62 18.80
N SER A 214 -4.88 31.78 20.12
CA SER A 214 -5.88 32.69 20.70
C SER A 214 -6.03 32.45 22.21
N SER A 215 -5.12 33.04 23.01
CA SER A 215 -5.36 33.24 24.43
C SER A 215 -5.27 34.72 24.75
N THR A 216 -6.31 35.46 24.36
CA THR A 216 -6.71 36.70 25.05
C THR A 216 -8.20 36.93 24.81
N GLN A 217 -9.05 36.33 25.63
CA GLN A 217 -9.95 37.06 26.52
C GLN A 217 -10.76 36.07 27.38
N GLN A 218 -10.74 36.37 28.66
CA GLN A 218 -11.34 35.67 29.77
C GLN A 218 -12.80 36.14 29.91
N SER A 219 -13.76 35.22 29.88
CA SER A 219 -15.04 35.40 30.56
C SER A 219 -15.65 34.04 30.89
N ASP A 220 -15.91 33.85 32.18
CA ASP A 220 -16.61 32.72 32.78
C ASP A 220 -17.93 32.41 32.07
N PHE A 221 -18.13 31.16 31.67
CA PHE A 221 -19.39 30.45 31.86
C PHE A 221 -19.19 28.93 31.76
N ASP A 222 -19.68 28.25 32.78
CA ASP A 222 -19.87 26.80 32.89
C ASP A 222 -20.62 26.24 31.67
N GLN A 223 -20.08 25.19 31.03
CA GLN A 223 -20.83 23.98 30.64
C GLN A 223 -19.94 22.92 29.97
N SER A 224 -20.14 21.69 30.43
CA SER A 224 -19.58 20.46 29.89
C SER A 224 -19.77 20.33 28.38
N SER A 225 -18.67 20.13 27.66
CA SER A 225 -18.71 19.48 26.35
C SER A 225 -17.35 18.86 26.06
N THR A 226 -17.31 17.53 26.09
CA THR A 226 -16.20 16.73 25.58
C THR A 226 -16.12 16.90 24.06
N PRO A 227 -14.92 17.05 23.47
CA PRO A 227 -14.78 17.15 22.02
C PRO A 227 -15.17 15.81 21.40
N THR A 228 -16.21 15.81 20.59
CA THR A 228 -16.62 14.64 19.82
C THR A 228 -15.66 14.53 18.63
N PHE A 229 -14.68 13.65 18.74
CA PHE A 229 -13.84 13.26 17.61
C PHE A 229 -14.71 12.72 16.49
N TYR A 230 -14.59 13.30 15.30
CA TYR A 230 -15.21 12.79 14.08
C TYR A 230 -14.60 11.42 13.77
N ARG A 231 -15.34 10.36 14.10
CA ARG A 231 -15.05 8.98 13.75
C ARG A 231 -15.24 8.79 12.24
N ALA A 232 -14.17 8.41 11.53
CA ALA A 232 -14.35 7.66 10.30
C ALA A 232 -14.84 6.26 10.68
N ASN A 233 -16.12 6.01 10.47
CA ASN A 233 -16.75 4.72 10.75
C ASN A 233 -16.08 3.62 9.90
N VAL A 234 -15.71 2.50 10.52
CA VAL A 234 -15.14 1.30 9.87
C VAL A 234 -16.07 0.79 8.75
N ASP A 235 -17.38 1.05 8.87
CA ASP A 235 -18.38 0.71 7.84
C ASP A 235 -18.24 1.53 6.54
N ASN A 236 -17.65 2.73 6.57
CA ASN A 236 -17.44 3.52 5.34
C ASN A 236 -16.40 2.89 4.41
N TRP A 237 -15.51 2.04 4.93
CA TRP A 237 -14.51 1.33 4.13
C TRP A 237 -15.13 0.15 3.37
N LEU A 238 -16.01 -0.62 4.03
CA LEU A 238 -16.79 -1.69 3.37
C LEU A 238 -17.78 -1.13 2.34
N THR A 239 -18.38 0.03 2.61
CA THR A 239 -19.32 0.67 1.68
C THR A 239 -18.60 1.27 0.45
N GLY A 240 -17.34 1.70 0.59
CA GLY A 240 -16.50 2.17 -0.50
C GLY A 240 -16.12 1.08 -1.52
N ILE A 241 -16.10 -0.19 -1.11
CA ILE A 241 -15.89 -1.35 -2.00
C ILE A 241 -17.04 -1.49 -3.01
N GLN A 242 -18.24 -0.99 -2.69
CA GLN A 242 -19.43 -1.11 -3.54
C GLN A 242 -19.57 0.02 -4.59
N LEU A 243 -18.81 1.13 -4.46
CA LEU A 243 -18.96 2.32 -5.31
C LEU A 243 -17.94 2.43 -6.44
N CYS A 244 -16.94 1.55 -6.51
CA CYS A 244 -16.20 1.33 -7.75
C CYS A 244 -17.02 0.39 -8.63
N ALA A 245 -17.85 0.95 -9.51
CA ALA A 245 -18.63 0.18 -10.47
C ALA A 245 -17.74 -0.85 -11.19
N PRO A 246 -18.11 -2.14 -11.19
CA PRO A 246 -17.44 -3.10 -12.05
C PRO A 246 -17.68 -2.67 -13.49
N CYS A 247 -16.61 -2.50 -14.27
CA CYS A 247 -16.72 -2.64 -15.72
C CYS A 247 -17.06 -4.11 -15.98
N GLU A 248 -18.36 -4.44 -15.97
CA GLU A 248 -18.87 -5.76 -16.32
C GLU A 248 -18.71 -5.95 -17.84
N ASP A 249 -17.87 -6.91 -18.20
CA ASP A 249 -17.79 -7.47 -19.54
C ASP A 249 -18.66 -8.75 -19.51
N PRO A 250 -19.76 -8.86 -20.27
CA PRO A 250 -20.81 -9.87 -20.05
C PRO A 250 -20.47 -11.27 -20.58
N HIS A 251 -19.20 -11.59 -20.80
CA HIS A 251 -18.77 -12.92 -21.20
C HIS A 251 -17.60 -13.36 -20.33
N PHE A 252 -17.81 -14.20 -19.33
CA PHE A 252 -16.89 -15.29 -18.94
C PHE A 252 -17.44 -16.04 -17.72
N GLY A 253 -18.01 -17.23 -17.96
CA GLY A 253 -18.35 -18.22 -16.93
C GLY A 253 -17.09 -18.92 -16.41
N GLY A 254 -16.36 -18.27 -15.49
CA GLY A 254 -15.01 -18.67 -15.08
C GLY A 254 -14.87 -19.29 -13.69
N THR A 255 -15.94 -19.43 -12.91
CA THR A 255 -15.85 -19.94 -11.53
C THR A 255 -15.61 -21.46 -11.48
N GLU A 256 -16.16 -22.21 -12.42
CA GLU A 256 -16.09 -23.68 -12.43
C GLU A 256 -14.71 -24.23 -12.85
N GLN A 257 -13.98 -23.51 -13.71
CA GLN A 257 -12.63 -23.91 -14.14
C GLN A 257 -11.55 -23.70 -13.07
N ALA A 258 -11.72 -22.68 -12.22
CA ALA A 258 -10.77 -22.40 -11.14
C ALA A 258 -10.86 -23.46 -10.04
N GLU A 259 -12.06 -23.92 -9.70
CA GLU A 259 -12.26 -25.01 -8.74
C GLU A 259 -11.74 -26.34 -9.27
N GLN A 260 -11.94 -26.65 -10.56
CA GLN A 260 -11.40 -27.86 -11.18
C GLN A 260 -9.86 -27.90 -11.19
N LEU A 261 -9.19 -26.76 -11.37
CA LEU A 261 -7.72 -26.68 -11.32
C LEU A 261 -7.17 -26.87 -9.90
N LEU A 262 -7.86 -26.34 -8.88
CA LEU A 262 -7.49 -26.52 -7.47
C LEU A 262 -7.68 -27.96 -6.99
N VAL A 263 -8.75 -28.63 -7.44
CA VAL A 263 -8.98 -30.06 -7.14
C VAL A 263 -7.93 -30.93 -7.83
N LYS A 264 -7.54 -30.62 -9.07
CA LYS A 264 -6.53 -31.38 -9.80
C LYS A 264 -5.14 -31.27 -9.18
N TYR A 265 -4.75 -30.08 -8.71
CA TYR A 265 -3.48 -29.85 -8.03
C TYR A 265 -3.36 -30.67 -6.74
N LYS A 266 -4.41 -30.67 -5.90
CA LYS A 266 -4.45 -31.48 -4.67
C LYS A 266 -4.37 -32.99 -4.93
N HIS A 267 -4.83 -33.44 -6.10
CA HIS A 267 -4.81 -34.86 -6.45
C HIS A 267 -3.44 -35.32 -6.97
N GLU A 268 -2.63 -34.42 -7.53
CA GLU A 268 -1.28 -34.68 -8.03
C GLU A 268 -0.23 -34.72 -6.89
N GLU A 269 -0.40 -33.94 -5.81
CA GLU A 269 0.44 -34.03 -4.60
C GLU A 269 0.27 -35.36 -3.84
N ALA A 270 -0.88 -36.02 -3.98
CA ALA A 270 -1.18 -37.27 -3.27
C ALA A 270 -0.57 -38.53 -3.93
N ARG A 271 0.17 -38.40 -5.05
CA ARG A 271 0.85 -39.54 -5.69
C ARG A 271 2.26 -39.70 -5.12
N GLU A 272 2.48 -40.74 -4.32
CA GLU A 272 3.83 -41.13 -3.90
C GLU A 272 4.74 -41.37 -5.11
N PRO A 273 6.02 -40.99 -5.04
CA PRO A 273 6.97 -41.26 -6.10
C PRO A 273 7.18 -42.77 -6.28
N PRO A 274 7.45 -43.23 -7.51
CA PRO A 274 7.66 -44.65 -7.78
C PRO A 274 8.85 -45.17 -6.97
N ARG A 275 8.61 -46.20 -6.16
CA ARG A 275 9.68 -46.93 -5.47
C ARG A 275 10.58 -47.57 -6.52
N GLY A 276 11.83 -47.12 -6.56
CA GLY A 276 12.86 -47.66 -7.44
C GLY A 276 13.03 -49.16 -7.27
N THR A 277 13.28 -49.83 -8.39
CA THR A 277 13.75 -51.23 -8.47
C THR A 277 15.24 -51.25 -8.69
#